data_AF-A0A957IDR8-F1
#
_entry.id   AF-A0A957IDR8-F1
#
_cell.length_a   1.000
_cell.length_b   1.000
_cell.length_c   1.000
_cell.angle_alpha   90.00
_cell.angle_beta   90.00
_cell.angle_gamma   90.00
#
_symmetry.space_group_name_H-M   'P 1'
#
loop_
_entity.id
_entity.type
_entity.pdbx_description
1 polymer ?
#
loop_
_entity_poly.entity_id
_entity_poly.type
_entity_poly.pdbx_seq_one_letter_code
_entity_poly.pdbx_strand_id
1 'polypeptide(L)'
;MFELNGNYENRIGTYTVLAINGPKMTVRYADGTEADLNMNIQMRIWENIVAEKEAKSASRKRAARTKRIVDNTKHYIKVISIPPGEELMFPGWEEHVVLIPENEAQIINKGDRLIFYALEARTFFAVATITGDIIQANPKKYTFTLGTNKADFYQIDIDTAASKLENSVELASIELESIPNFGQRGEQTEAFYLINEDDFELLAEALTEVSEDEEEDIDDDFDDEEEDE
;
A
#
# COMPACT_ATOMS: atom_id res chain seq x y z
N MET A 1 -31.88 4.19 -3.08
CA MET A 1 -33.23 4.55 -3.58
C MET A 1 -33.11 5.78 -4.46
N PHE A 2 -33.72 5.81 -5.65
CA PHE A 2 -33.64 6.95 -6.58
C PHE A 2 -34.75 7.97 -6.33
N GLU A 3 -34.43 9.25 -6.44
CA GLU A 3 -35.36 10.37 -6.24
C GLU A 3 -35.56 11.19 -7.52
N LEU A 4 -36.76 11.76 -7.69
CA LEU A 4 -37.05 12.69 -8.78
C LEU A 4 -36.17 13.94 -8.68
N ASN A 5 -35.58 14.34 -9.81
CA ASN A 5 -34.56 15.38 -9.93
C ASN A 5 -33.25 15.08 -9.17
N GLY A 6 -33.05 13.85 -8.69
CA GLY A 6 -31.77 13.43 -8.13
C GLY A 6 -30.71 13.22 -9.22
N ASN A 7 -29.46 13.52 -8.90
CA ASN A 7 -28.30 13.35 -9.78
C ASN A 7 -27.52 12.10 -9.38
N TYR A 8 -27.27 11.23 -10.35
CA TYR A 8 -26.60 9.95 -10.17
C TYR A 8 -25.61 9.71 -11.32
N GLU A 9 -24.82 8.65 -11.21
CA GLU A 9 -23.76 8.31 -12.14
C GLU A 9 -23.81 6.82 -12.45
N ASN A 10 -23.61 6.48 -13.72
CA ASN A 10 -23.36 5.12 -14.17
C ASN A 10 -22.18 5.11 -15.16
N ARG A 11 -21.88 3.96 -15.74
CA ARG A 11 -20.75 3.79 -16.68
C ARG A 11 -20.84 4.63 -17.96
N ILE A 12 -22.02 5.18 -18.29
CA ILE A 12 -22.22 6.05 -19.46
C ILE A 12 -21.98 7.52 -19.08
N GLY A 13 -22.25 7.88 -17.83
CA GLY A 13 -21.96 9.19 -17.27
C GLY A 13 -23.00 9.61 -16.22
N THR A 14 -22.96 10.90 -15.88
CA THR A 14 -23.92 11.50 -14.95
C THR A 14 -25.28 11.74 -15.58
N TYR A 15 -26.33 11.42 -14.85
CA TYR A 15 -27.72 11.60 -15.26
C TYR A 15 -28.61 12.14 -14.14
N THR A 16 -29.69 12.80 -14.53
CA THR A 16 -30.74 13.30 -13.63
C THR A 16 -32.02 12.53 -13.85
N VAL A 17 -32.68 12.09 -12.79
CA VAL A 17 -33.96 11.37 -12.88
C VAL A 17 -35.10 12.36 -13.13
N LEU A 18 -35.83 12.20 -14.24
CA LEU A 18 -36.96 13.06 -14.61
C LEU A 18 -38.31 12.48 -14.17
N ALA A 19 -38.47 11.16 -14.22
CA ALA A 19 -39.72 10.49 -13.88
C ALA A 19 -39.46 9.08 -13.32
N ILE A 20 -40.32 8.62 -12.40
CA ILE A 20 -40.27 7.26 -11.85
C ILE A 20 -41.64 6.62 -12.09
N ASN A 21 -41.64 5.54 -12.88
CA ASN A 21 -42.83 4.82 -13.30
C ASN A 21 -42.67 3.33 -12.94
N GLY A 22 -42.94 3.00 -11.68
CA GLY A 22 -42.83 1.63 -11.16
C GLY A 22 -41.39 1.10 -11.25
N PRO A 23 -41.13 0.00 -12.00
CA PRO A 23 -39.78 -0.57 -12.10
C PRO A 23 -38.85 0.19 -13.06
N LYS A 24 -39.35 1.22 -13.75
CA LYS A 24 -38.58 2.03 -14.71
C LYS A 24 -38.50 3.49 -14.26
N MET A 25 -37.42 4.15 -14.65
CA MET A 25 -37.24 5.58 -14.49
C MET A 25 -36.76 6.20 -15.79
N THR A 26 -37.25 7.40 -16.10
CA THR A 26 -36.78 8.20 -17.22
C THR A 26 -35.71 9.14 -16.72
N VAL A 27 -34.56 9.16 -17.37
CA VAL A 27 -33.40 9.97 -16.98
C VAL A 27 -32.95 10.85 -18.13
N ARG A 28 -32.27 11.94 -17.81
CA ARG A 28 -31.58 12.81 -18.76
C ARG A 28 -30.10 12.85 -18.46
N TYR A 29 -29.27 12.54 -19.46
CA TYR A 29 -27.81 12.62 -19.37
C TYR A 29 -27.32 14.06 -19.58
N ALA A 30 -26.06 14.32 -19.21
CA ALA A 30 -25.45 15.64 -19.33
C ALA A 30 -25.37 16.17 -20.78
N ASP A 31 -25.38 15.28 -21.77
CA ASP A 31 -25.43 15.61 -23.21
C ASP A 31 -26.85 15.98 -23.70
N GLY A 32 -27.84 15.94 -22.81
CA GLY A 32 -29.24 16.24 -23.09
C GLY A 32 -30.05 15.05 -23.61
N THR A 33 -29.45 13.86 -23.76
CA THR A 33 -30.17 12.66 -24.19
C THR A 33 -31.04 12.10 -23.07
N GLU A 34 -32.19 11.52 -23.44
CA GLU A 34 -33.14 10.93 -22.49
C GLU A 34 -33.24 9.41 -22.69
N ALA A 35 -33.33 8.66 -21.60
CA ALA A 35 -33.42 7.21 -21.63
C ALA A 35 -34.33 6.66 -20.53
N ASP A 36 -35.01 5.56 -20.83
CA ASP A 36 -35.77 4.78 -19.85
C ASP A 36 -34.91 3.63 -19.30
N LEU A 37 -34.62 3.67 -18.00
CA LEU A 37 -33.76 2.72 -17.32
C LEU A 37 -34.55 1.88 -16.32
N ASN A 38 -34.12 0.63 -16.11
CA ASN A 38 -34.66 -0.22 -15.06
C ASN A 38 -34.04 0.15 -13.70
N MET A 39 -34.89 0.45 -12.73
CA MET A 39 -34.48 0.95 -11.41
C MET A 39 -33.63 -0.07 -10.63
N ASN A 40 -33.96 -1.36 -10.71
CA ASN A 40 -33.23 -2.41 -9.98
C ASN A 40 -31.80 -2.57 -10.52
N ILE A 41 -31.64 -2.43 -11.84
CA ILE A 41 -30.32 -2.51 -12.48
C ILE A 41 -29.47 -1.31 -12.08
N GLN A 42 -30.04 -0.11 -12.11
CA GLN A 42 -29.31 1.09 -11.71
C GLN A 42 -28.99 1.12 -10.21
N MET A 43 -29.82 0.50 -9.37
CA MET A 43 -29.57 0.37 -7.93
C MET A 43 -28.31 -0.46 -7.68
N ARG A 44 -28.19 -1.61 -8.34
CA ARG A 44 -27.00 -2.47 -8.23
C ARG A 44 -25.73 -1.80 -8.79
N ILE A 45 -25.85 -1.07 -9.91
CA ILE A 45 -24.72 -0.31 -10.47
C ILE A 45 -24.27 0.78 -9.50
N TRP A 46 -25.24 1.49 -8.91
CA TRP A 46 -24.96 2.55 -7.95
C TRP A 46 -24.34 2.00 -6.66
N GLU A 47 -24.84 0.89 -6.13
CA GLU A 47 -24.27 0.22 -4.96
C GLU A 47 -22.81 -0.17 -5.18
N ASN A 48 -22.47 -0.74 -6.34
CA ASN A 48 -21.08 -1.06 -6.68
C ASN A 48 -20.20 0.20 -6.81
N ILE A 49 -20.70 1.27 -7.46
CA ILE A 49 -19.96 2.54 -7.58
C ILE A 49 -19.78 3.21 -6.22
N VAL A 50 -20.78 3.16 -5.34
CA VAL A 50 -20.70 3.72 -3.98
C VAL A 50 -19.76 2.89 -3.13
N ALA A 51 -19.80 1.56 -3.20
CA ALA A 51 -18.85 0.70 -2.51
C ALA A 51 -17.40 0.97 -2.96
N GLU A 52 -17.16 1.09 -4.27
CA GLU A 52 -15.85 1.45 -4.83
C GLU A 52 -15.42 2.88 -4.43
N LYS A 53 -16.35 3.84 -4.42
CA LYS A 53 -16.09 5.22 -3.97
C LYS A 53 -15.92 5.31 -2.44
N GLU A 54 -16.57 4.46 -1.66
CA GLU A 54 -16.39 4.37 -0.20
C GLU A 54 -15.07 3.71 0.16
N ALA A 55 -14.63 2.67 -0.55
CA ALA A 55 -13.27 2.13 -0.46
C ALA A 55 -12.23 3.21 -0.78
N LYS A 56 -12.39 3.91 -1.91
CA LYS A 56 -11.50 5.04 -2.32
C LYS A 56 -11.56 6.24 -1.36
N SER A 57 -12.67 6.49 -0.67
CA SER A 57 -12.81 7.63 0.25
C SER A 57 -12.50 7.30 1.71
N ALA A 58 -12.59 6.04 2.12
CA ALA A 58 -12.05 5.53 3.38
C ALA A 58 -10.52 5.50 3.34
N SER A 59 -9.92 5.11 2.21
CA SER A 59 -8.49 5.30 1.90
C SER A 59 -8.08 6.77 1.99
N ARG A 60 -8.80 7.68 1.32
CA ARG A 60 -8.54 9.14 1.43
C ARG A 60 -8.75 9.71 2.84
N LYS A 61 -9.63 9.13 3.67
CA LYS A 61 -9.85 9.57 5.06
C LYS A 61 -8.79 9.02 6.01
N ARG A 62 -8.22 7.83 5.77
CA ARG A 62 -7.01 7.35 6.44
C ARG A 62 -5.81 8.24 6.07
N ALA A 63 -5.60 8.52 4.77
CA ALA A 63 -4.60 9.49 4.31
C ALA A 63 -4.80 10.91 4.88
N ALA A 64 -6.05 11.39 5.01
CA ALA A 64 -6.35 12.70 5.60
C ALA A 64 -6.20 12.75 7.14
N ARG A 65 -6.36 11.62 7.84
CA ARG A 65 -6.13 11.52 9.30
C ARG A 65 -4.63 11.48 9.62
N THR A 66 -3.83 10.91 8.72
CA THR A 66 -2.35 10.91 8.75
C THR A 66 -1.76 12.29 8.38
N LYS A 67 -2.40 13.03 7.48
CA LYS A 67 -2.00 14.40 7.03
C LYS A 67 -1.82 15.46 8.12
N ARG A 68 -2.31 15.28 9.35
CA ARG A 68 -2.12 16.26 10.45
C ARG A 68 -0.80 16.08 11.22
N ILE A 69 -0.07 14.98 10.99
CA ILE A 69 1.21 14.68 11.66
C ILE A 69 2.41 15.02 10.74
N VAL A 70 2.16 15.13 9.44
CA VAL A 70 3.15 15.23 8.34
C VAL A 70 3.40 16.68 7.93
N ASP A 71 4.27 17.39 8.65
CA ASP A 71 4.86 18.64 8.12
C ASP A 71 6.40 18.56 8.03
N ASN A 72 7.00 17.40 8.38
CA ASN A 72 8.45 17.17 8.26
C ASN A 72 8.87 15.67 8.20
N THR A 73 7.95 14.75 7.95
CA THR A 73 8.29 13.31 7.83
C THR A 73 8.90 13.03 6.47
N LYS A 74 10.02 12.33 6.45
CA LYS A 74 10.72 11.93 5.23
C LYS A 74 10.38 10.49 4.87
N HIS A 75 10.46 10.21 3.58
CA HIS A 75 10.14 8.91 2.99
C HIS A 75 11.39 8.33 2.35
N TYR A 76 11.70 7.07 2.64
CA TYR A 76 12.90 6.42 2.12
C TYR A 76 12.60 5.05 1.55
N ILE A 77 13.40 4.64 0.56
CA ILE A 77 13.54 3.24 0.16
C ILE A 77 14.75 2.68 0.90
N LYS A 78 14.54 1.62 1.70
CA LYS A 78 15.58 0.84 2.36
C LYS A 78 15.89 -0.40 1.52
N VAL A 79 17.13 -0.50 1.05
CA VAL A 79 17.59 -1.63 0.25
C VAL A 79 18.14 -2.73 1.15
N ILE A 80 17.60 -3.94 0.98
CA ILE A 80 18.01 -5.14 1.71
C ILE A 80 18.40 -6.22 0.71
N SER A 81 19.39 -7.02 1.09
CA SER A 81 19.80 -8.22 0.35
C SER A 81 19.06 -9.40 0.96
N ILE A 82 18.18 -10.04 0.18
CA ILE A 82 17.46 -11.25 0.57
C ILE A 82 17.90 -12.36 -0.40
N PRO A 83 18.52 -13.44 0.11
CA PRO A 83 18.89 -14.56 -0.74
C PRO A 83 17.65 -15.12 -1.47
N PRO A 84 17.79 -15.50 -2.76
CA PRO A 84 16.69 -16.10 -3.51
C PRO A 84 16.25 -17.43 -2.85
N GLY A 85 14.96 -17.52 -2.53
CA GLY A 85 14.34 -18.72 -1.94
C GLY A 85 14.18 -18.70 -0.41
N GLU A 86 14.53 -17.61 0.28
CA GLU A 86 14.20 -17.42 1.70
C GLU A 86 12.93 -16.56 1.87
N GLU A 87 12.00 -17.01 2.72
CA GLU A 87 10.75 -16.31 3.06
C GLU A 87 11.03 -15.15 4.02
N LEU A 88 11.21 -13.91 3.52
CA LEU A 88 11.38 -12.68 4.33
C LEU A 88 12.27 -12.82 5.59
N MET A 89 13.24 -13.72 5.56
CA MET A 89 14.17 -13.97 6.66
C MET A 89 15.40 -13.11 6.43
N PHE A 90 15.40 -11.90 7.00
CA PHE A 90 16.58 -11.05 6.97
C PHE A 90 16.84 -10.38 8.32
N PRO A 91 18.09 -9.94 8.57
CA PRO A 91 18.48 -9.39 9.87
C PRO A 91 17.60 -8.23 10.34
N GLY A 92 17.10 -8.34 11.59
CA GLY A 92 16.27 -7.31 12.23
C GLY A 92 14.79 -7.34 11.87
N TRP A 93 14.37 -8.19 10.93
CA TRP A 93 12.96 -8.28 10.53
C TRP A 93 12.08 -8.78 11.67
N GLU A 94 12.40 -9.93 12.28
CA GLU A 94 11.61 -10.50 13.40
C GLU A 94 11.61 -9.60 14.63
N GLU A 95 12.71 -8.88 14.90
CA GLU A 95 12.82 -8.01 16.05
C GLU A 95 12.25 -6.60 15.81
N HIS A 96 11.71 -6.33 14.62
CA HIS A 96 11.20 -5.03 14.19
C HIS A 96 12.23 -3.92 14.41
N VAL A 97 13.48 -4.18 13.98
CA VAL A 97 14.58 -3.22 14.04
C VAL A 97 15.24 -3.08 12.68
N VAL A 98 15.59 -1.84 12.33
CA VAL A 98 16.36 -1.54 11.12
C VAL A 98 17.73 -1.02 11.52
N LEU A 99 18.77 -1.52 10.83
CA LEU A 99 20.11 -0.97 10.91
C LEU A 99 20.16 0.32 10.08
N ILE A 100 20.63 1.40 10.72
CA ILE A 100 20.91 2.65 10.01
C ILE A 100 22.41 2.90 10.10
N PRO A 101 23.12 2.94 8.96
CA PRO A 101 24.54 3.28 8.92
C PRO A 101 24.83 4.59 9.66
N GLU A 102 25.96 4.68 10.39
CA GLU A 102 26.30 5.87 11.20
C GLU A 102 26.34 7.18 10.38
N ASN A 103 26.65 7.11 9.09
CA ASN A 103 26.64 8.25 8.17
C ASN A 103 25.23 8.74 7.82
N GLU A 104 24.21 7.91 7.99
CA GLU A 104 22.81 8.19 7.64
C GLU A 104 21.91 8.33 8.88
N ALA A 105 22.36 7.84 10.04
CA ALA A 105 21.63 7.89 11.31
C ALA A 105 21.25 9.32 11.75
N GLN A 106 22.01 10.35 11.36
CA GLN A 106 21.69 11.74 11.70
C GLN A 106 20.57 12.35 10.83
N ILE A 107 20.16 11.67 9.76
CA ILE A 107 19.22 12.18 8.76
C ILE A 107 17.79 11.68 9.06
N ILE A 108 17.68 10.58 9.78
CA ILE A 108 16.45 9.82 10.00
C ILE A 108 15.86 10.12 11.39
N ASN A 109 14.55 10.39 11.42
CA ASN A 109 13.82 10.76 12.61
C ASN A 109 12.66 9.80 12.89
N LYS A 110 12.19 9.81 14.13
CA LYS A 110 10.93 9.17 14.49
C LYS A 110 9.78 9.74 13.66
N GLY A 111 8.97 8.86 13.08
CA GLY A 111 7.90 9.19 12.15
C GLY A 111 8.31 9.20 10.68
N ASP A 112 9.61 9.07 10.37
CA ASP A 112 10.04 8.80 8.99
C ASP A 112 9.57 7.41 8.56
N ARG A 113 9.26 7.26 7.28
CA ARG A 113 8.65 6.05 6.71
C ARG A 113 9.57 5.40 5.69
N LEU A 114 9.52 4.08 5.64
CA LEU A 114 10.41 3.23 4.89
C LEU A 114 9.60 2.32 3.96
N ILE A 115 10.02 2.20 2.70
CA ILE A 115 9.67 1.11 1.81
C ILE A 115 10.87 0.16 1.75
N PHE A 116 10.66 -1.13 2.00
CA PHE A 116 11.70 -2.11 1.85
C PHE A 116 11.78 -2.65 0.42
N TYR A 117 12.99 -2.67 -0.12
CA TYR A 117 13.32 -3.17 -1.45
C TYR A 117 14.31 -4.33 -1.36
N ALA A 118 13.95 -5.47 -1.95
CA ALA A 118 14.81 -6.64 -2.07
C ALA A 118 15.67 -6.54 -3.34
N LEU A 119 16.99 -6.47 -3.18
CA LEU A 119 17.92 -6.22 -4.28
C LEU A 119 17.95 -7.35 -5.32
N GLU A 120 17.94 -8.61 -4.86
CA GLU A 120 18.04 -9.81 -5.68
C GLU A 120 16.75 -10.08 -6.45
N ALA A 121 15.61 -9.94 -5.77
CA ALA A 121 14.28 -10.11 -6.37
C ALA A 121 13.87 -8.91 -7.22
N ARG A 122 14.46 -7.74 -6.97
CA ARG A 122 14.11 -6.44 -7.57
C ARG A 122 12.67 -6.02 -7.32
N THR A 123 12.19 -6.27 -6.11
CA THR A 123 10.82 -5.99 -5.71
C THR A 123 10.76 -5.20 -4.41
N PHE A 124 9.69 -4.43 -4.25
CA PHE A 124 9.30 -3.81 -3.00
C PHE A 124 8.35 -4.73 -2.28
N PHE A 125 8.53 -4.91 -0.97
CA PHE A 125 7.78 -5.95 -0.24
C PHE A 125 7.19 -5.49 1.09
N ALA A 126 7.56 -4.33 1.62
CA ALA A 126 6.99 -3.86 2.88
C ALA A 126 7.05 -2.34 3.05
N VAL A 127 6.13 -1.85 3.86
CA VAL A 127 6.00 -0.48 4.35
C VAL A 127 6.20 -0.49 5.86
N ALA A 128 7.02 0.41 6.37
CA ALA A 128 7.23 0.56 7.81
C ALA A 128 7.40 2.00 8.24
N THR A 129 7.12 2.26 9.51
CA THR A 129 7.30 3.57 10.15
C THR A 129 8.32 3.47 11.27
N ILE A 130 9.22 4.44 11.39
CA ILE A 130 10.20 4.48 12.47
C ILE A 130 9.52 5.00 13.74
N THR A 131 9.46 4.17 14.78
CA THR A 131 8.69 4.45 16.01
C THR A 131 9.56 4.70 17.23
N GLY A 132 10.77 4.16 17.27
CA GLY A 132 11.68 4.22 18.42
C GLY A 132 12.86 5.17 18.26
N ASP A 133 13.49 5.46 19.40
CA ASP A 133 14.79 6.13 19.47
C ASP A 133 15.93 5.15 19.14
N ILE A 134 17.14 5.69 18.92
CA ILE A 134 18.35 4.91 18.62
C ILE A 134 18.62 3.88 19.72
N ILE A 135 18.75 2.61 19.31
CA ILE A 135 19.18 1.49 20.13
C ILE A 135 20.61 1.14 19.72
N GLN A 136 21.58 1.41 20.59
CA GLN A 136 22.95 0.97 20.38
C GLN A 136 23.12 -0.48 20.86
N ALA A 137 23.32 -1.40 19.94
CA ALA A 137 23.46 -2.82 20.27
C ALA A 137 24.60 -3.47 19.48
N ASN A 138 24.99 -4.68 19.92
CA ASN A 138 25.89 -5.51 19.14
C ASN A 138 25.11 -6.06 17.92
N PRO A 139 25.59 -5.85 16.68
CA PRO A 139 24.91 -6.33 15.47
C PRO A 139 24.56 -7.82 15.48
N LYS A 140 25.41 -8.65 16.10
CA LYS A 140 25.19 -10.09 16.24
C LYS A 140 23.93 -10.45 17.05
N LYS A 141 23.40 -9.51 17.84
CA LYS A 141 22.16 -9.69 18.60
C LYS A 141 20.95 -9.77 17.66
N TYR A 142 21.01 -9.13 16.51
CA TYR A 142 19.94 -9.04 15.52
C TYR A 142 20.38 -9.68 14.20
N THR A 143 21.19 -10.75 14.29
CA THR A 143 21.72 -11.55 13.16
C THR A 143 22.51 -10.79 12.07
N PHE A 144 22.83 -9.51 12.26
CA PHE A 144 23.68 -8.75 11.34
C PHE A 144 25.14 -9.23 11.37
N THR A 145 25.74 -9.39 10.19
CA THR A 145 27.13 -9.85 9.98
C THR A 145 28.14 -8.69 9.89
N LEU A 146 27.91 -7.62 10.66
CA LEU A 146 28.84 -6.48 10.72
C LEU A 146 30.11 -6.81 11.51
N GLY A 147 31.25 -6.30 11.06
CA GLY A 147 32.54 -6.41 11.75
C GLY A 147 32.69 -5.51 12.99
N THR A 148 31.64 -4.77 13.36
CA THR A 148 31.64 -3.81 14.49
C THR A 148 30.99 -4.42 15.73
N ASN A 149 31.42 -3.98 16.91
CA ASN A 149 30.87 -4.45 18.19
C ASN A 149 29.65 -3.65 18.65
N LYS A 150 29.36 -2.53 17.98
CA LYS A 150 28.22 -1.65 18.21
C LYS A 150 27.75 -1.09 16.87
N ALA A 151 26.44 -1.00 16.70
CA ALA A 151 25.79 -0.27 15.64
C ALA A 151 24.49 0.35 16.16
N ASP A 152 23.99 1.33 15.41
CA ASP A 152 22.77 2.07 15.71
C ASP A 152 21.58 1.40 15.01
N PHE A 153 20.61 0.97 15.81
CA PHE A 153 19.36 0.36 15.36
C PHE A 153 18.19 1.27 15.69
N TYR A 154 17.17 1.23 14.86
CA TYR A 154 15.92 1.96 15.10
C TYR A 154 14.78 0.97 15.14
N GLN A 155 13.87 1.16 16.11
CA GLN A 155 12.65 0.37 16.15
C GLN A 155 11.69 0.85 15.06
N ILE A 156 11.13 -0.12 14.34
CA ILE A 156 10.15 0.11 13.29
C ILE A 156 8.81 -0.53 13.68
N ASP A 157 7.75 -0.04 13.06
CA ASP A 157 6.44 -0.67 13.04
C ASP A 157 6.12 -0.99 11.59
N ILE A 158 5.73 -2.24 11.31
CA ILE A 158 5.45 -2.68 9.94
C ILE A 158 3.99 -2.34 9.66
N ASP A 159 3.77 -1.42 8.74
CA ASP A 159 2.44 -0.97 8.35
C ASP A 159 1.78 -1.97 7.39
N THR A 160 2.57 -2.56 6.49
CA THR A 160 2.14 -3.53 5.46
C THR A 160 3.34 -4.34 5.01
N ALA A 161 3.16 -5.63 4.74
CA ALA A 161 4.17 -6.46 4.12
C ALA A 161 3.51 -7.57 3.29
N ALA A 162 4.09 -7.87 2.13
CA ALA A 162 3.74 -9.07 1.37
C ALA A 162 4.09 -10.32 2.20
N SER A 163 3.29 -11.38 2.14
CA SER A 163 3.63 -12.64 2.81
C SER A 163 4.83 -13.34 2.15
N LYS A 164 4.93 -13.22 0.81
CA LYS A 164 6.01 -13.79 0.00
C LYS A 164 6.57 -12.75 -0.96
N LEU A 165 7.87 -12.87 -1.28
CA LEU A 165 8.52 -12.02 -2.29
C LEU A 165 7.92 -12.19 -3.70
N GLU A 166 7.24 -13.30 -3.98
CA GLU A 166 6.58 -13.52 -5.28
C GLU A 166 5.35 -12.61 -5.44
N ASN A 167 4.69 -12.29 -4.34
CA ASN A 167 3.50 -11.45 -4.26
C ASN A 167 3.90 -10.05 -3.80
N SER A 168 4.98 -9.53 -4.38
CA SER A 168 5.52 -8.23 -4.02
C SER A 168 5.56 -7.33 -5.24
N VAL A 169 5.72 -6.04 -5.03
CA VAL A 169 5.58 -5.06 -6.10
C VAL A 169 6.88 -4.98 -6.90
N GLU A 170 6.84 -5.42 -8.15
CA GLU A 170 8.00 -5.38 -9.03
C GLU A 170 8.46 -3.95 -9.30
N LEU A 171 9.77 -3.70 -9.31
CA LEU A 171 10.30 -2.39 -9.72
C LEU A 171 9.86 -1.99 -11.14
N ALA A 172 9.62 -2.96 -12.02
CA ALA A 172 9.20 -2.70 -13.39
C ALA A 172 7.74 -2.23 -13.53
N SER A 173 6.90 -2.44 -12.51
CA SER A 173 5.49 -2.03 -12.54
C SER A 173 5.27 -0.59 -12.05
N ILE A 174 6.29 0.05 -11.47
CA ILE A 174 6.21 1.39 -10.90
C ILE A 174 7.27 2.32 -11.51
N GLU A 175 6.84 3.52 -11.87
CA GLU A 175 7.73 4.60 -12.28
C GLU A 175 7.96 5.56 -11.12
N LEU A 176 9.19 5.59 -10.58
CA LEU A 176 9.56 6.52 -9.50
C LEU A 176 10.02 7.86 -10.10
N GLU A 177 9.27 8.93 -9.85
CA GLU A 177 9.60 10.26 -10.37
C GLU A 177 10.83 10.86 -9.66
N SER A 178 10.97 10.61 -8.36
CA SER A 178 12.09 11.10 -7.56
C SER A 178 13.41 10.41 -7.92
N ILE A 179 13.37 9.14 -8.36
CA ILE A 179 14.54 8.37 -8.76
C ILE A 179 14.26 7.58 -10.05
N PRO A 180 14.26 8.23 -11.24
CA PRO A 180 13.85 7.61 -12.50
C PRO A 180 14.70 6.43 -13.00
N ASN A 181 15.86 6.19 -12.38
CA ASN A 181 16.78 5.10 -12.74
C ASN A 181 17.11 4.21 -11.53
N PHE A 182 16.19 4.12 -10.57
CA PHE A 182 16.30 3.17 -9.47
C PHE A 182 16.39 1.73 -10.02
N GLY A 183 17.22 0.88 -9.43
CA GLY A 183 17.52 -0.49 -9.88
C GLY A 183 18.56 -0.61 -11.01
N GLN A 184 18.97 0.50 -11.64
CA GLN A 184 19.93 0.50 -12.74
C GLN A 184 21.35 0.87 -12.30
N ARG A 185 21.52 1.42 -11.09
CA ARG A 185 22.78 2.03 -10.64
C ARG A 185 23.62 1.14 -9.73
N GLY A 186 23.16 -0.08 -9.44
CA GLY A 186 23.85 -0.99 -8.53
C GLY A 186 23.68 -0.53 -7.10
N GLU A 187 22.45 -0.62 -6.62
CA GLU A 187 22.04 -0.17 -5.29
C GLU A 187 22.85 -0.93 -4.23
N GLN A 188 23.38 -0.18 -3.26
CA GLN A 188 24.14 -0.77 -2.17
C GLN A 188 23.18 -1.38 -1.14
N THR A 189 23.48 -2.59 -0.69
CA THR A 189 22.80 -3.22 0.44
C THR A 189 22.88 -2.32 1.68
N GLU A 190 21.81 -2.28 2.45
CA GLU A 190 21.62 -1.43 3.63
C GLU A 190 21.52 0.08 3.36
N ALA A 191 21.52 0.53 2.09
CA ALA A 191 21.40 1.95 1.76
C ALA A 191 19.96 2.48 1.90
N PHE A 192 19.84 3.77 2.19
CA PHE A 192 18.58 4.50 2.19
C PHE A 192 18.54 5.52 1.04
N TYR A 193 17.44 5.54 0.30
CA TYR A 193 17.20 6.49 -0.79
C TYR A 193 15.99 7.35 -0.47
N LEU A 194 16.19 8.66 -0.36
CA LEU A 194 15.09 9.61 -0.13
C LEU A 194 14.19 9.69 -1.36
N ILE A 195 12.89 9.53 -1.15
CA ILE A 195 11.85 9.69 -2.18
C ILE A 195 10.84 10.77 -1.77
N ASN A 196 10.07 11.26 -2.75
CA ASN A 196 8.99 12.20 -2.47
C ASN A 196 7.77 11.45 -1.87
N GLU A 197 6.79 12.21 -1.37
CA GLU A 197 5.56 11.64 -0.81
C GLU A 197 4.74 10.91 -1.88
N ASP A 198 4.68 11.44 -3.11
CA ASP A 198 3.87 10.87 -4.19
C ASP A 198 4.36 9.46 -4.59
N ASP A 199 5.68 9.27 -4.77
CA ASP A 199 6.27 7.95 -5.06
C ASP A 199 6.09 6.98 -3.89
N PHE A 200 6.19 7.49 -2.65
CA PHE A 200 6.00 6.68 -1.46
C PHE A 200 4.56 6.16 -1.38
N GLU A 201 3.58 7.04 -1.55
CA GLU A 201 2.16 6.68 -1.45
C GLU A 201 1.77 5.74 -2.60
N LEU A 202 2.33 5.91 -3.80
CA LEU A 202 2.15 4.98 -4.91
C LEU A 202 2.65 3.56 -4.56
N LEU A 203 3.85 3.46 -3.97
CA LEU A 203 4.42 2.18 -3.54
C LEU A 203 3.62 1.55 -2.40
N ALA A 204 3.21 2.36 -1.42
CA ALA A 204 2.44 1.90 -0.28
C ALA A 204 1.06 1.38 -0.70
N GLU A 205 0.37 2.08 -1.59
CA GLU A 205 -0.92 1.66 -2.14
C GLU A 205 -0.80 0.32 -2.88
N ALA A 206 0.18 0.18 -3.78
CA ALA A 206 0.41 -1.05 -4.51
C ALA A 206 0.74 -2.24 -3.58
N LEU A 207 1.50 -2.00 -2.51
CA LEU A 207 1.80 -3.04 -1.52
C LEU A 207 0.58 -3.45 -0.71
N THR A 208 -0.27 -2.49 -0.32
CA THR A 208 -1.51 -2.79 0.39
C THR A 208 -2.48 -3.58 -0.48
N GLU A 209 -2.64 -3.21 -1.76
CA GLU A 209 -3.49 -3.95 -2.71
C GLU A 209 -3.04 -5.42 -2.81
N VAL A 210 -1.75 -5.65 -3.03
CA VAL A 210 -1.24 -7.03 -3.15
C VAL A 210 -1.37 -7.81 -1.84
N SER A 211 -1.17 -7.18 -0.68
CA SER A 211 -1.36 -7.87 0.61
C SER A 211 -2.83 -8.17 0.92
N GLU A 212 -3.77 -7.33 0.49
CA GLU A 212 -5.21 -7.57 0.67
C GLU A 212 -5.69 -8.71 -0.25
N ASP A 213 -5.22 -8.76 -1.50
CA ASP A 213 -5.50 -9.86 -2.43
C ASP A 213 -5.02 -11.23 -1.88
N GLU A 214 -3.87 -11.26 -1.18
CA GLU A 214 -3.37 -12.49 -0.55
C GLU A 214 -4.27 -12.99 0.60
N GLU A 215 -4.87 -12.08 1.37
CA GLU A 215 -5.76 -12.45 2.47
C GLU A 215 -7.07 -13.06 1.95
N GLU A 216 -7.60 -12.56 0.82
CA GLU A 216 -8.82 -13.09 0.20
C GLU A 216 -8.63 -14.53 -0.35
N ASP A 217 -7.46 -14.83 -0.93
CA ASP A 217 -7.16 -16.17 -1.48
C ASP A 217 -7.05 -17.27 -0.40
N ILE A 218 -6.80 -16.91 0.86
CA ILE A 218 -6.68 -17.86 1.98
C ILE A 218 -8.05 -18.24 2.56
N ASP A 219 -9.01 -17.33 2.52
CA ASP A 219 -10.34 -17.55 3.10
C ASP A 219 -11.23 -18.48 2.25
N ASP A 220 -10.94 -18.63 0.95
CA ASP A 220 -11.68 -19.53 0.05
C ASP A 220 -11.31 -21.02 0.19
N ASP A 221 -10.22 -21.37 0.91
CA ASP A 221 -9.70 -22.75 1.05
C ASP A 221 -10.11 -23.44 2.38
N PHE A 222 -10.94 -22.79 3.22
CA PHE A 222 -11.29 -23.26 4.57
C PHE A 222 -12.74 -23.75 4.76
N ASP A 223 -13.45 -24.16 3.70
CA ASP A 223 -14.87 -24.54 3.80
C ASP A 223 -15.21 -25.96 3.28
N ASP A 224 -14.39 -26.98 3.60
CA ASP A 224 -14.70 -28.36 3.19
C ASP A 224 -14.24 -29.47 4.17
N GLU A 225 -14.41 -29.28 5.48
CA GLU A 225 -14.47 -30.40 6.43
C GLU A 225 -15.57 -30.21 7.49
N GLU A 226 -16.85 -30.34 7.10
CA GLU A 226 -17.87 -30.82 8.04
C GLU A 226 -18.69 -31.98 7.47
N GLU A 227 -18.44 -33.12 8.11
CA GLU A 227 -19.43 -34.12 8.53
C GLU A 227 -20.21 -34.89 7.46
N ASP A 228 -19.77 -36.13 7.21
CA ASP A 228 -20.71 -37.22 6.96
C ASP A 228 -20.47 -38.34 7.99
N GLU A 229 -21.39 -38.44 8.96
CA GLU A 229 -21.62 -39.57 9.88
C GLU A 229 -21.99 -40.88 9.14
#